data_AF-A0A661I2U5-F1
#
_entry.id   AF-A0A661I2U5-F1
#
_cell.length_a   1.000
_cell.length_b   1.000
_cell.length_c   1.000
_cell.angle_alpha   90.00
_cell.angle_beta   90.00
_cell.angle_gamma   90.00
#
_symmetry.space_group_name_H-M   'P 1'
#
loop_
_entity.id
_entity.type
_entity.pdbx_description
1 polymer ?
#
loop_
_entity_poly.entity_id
_entity_poly.type
_entity_poly.pdbx_seq_one_letter_code
_entity_poly.pdbx_strand_id
1 'polypeptide(L)'
;MELFFELEAVYLVIGAFIMTVTAVVTTRSFMPKIAFKRGMLLVGGFLTILIGFHHYMTTTRMAGVKELFNQGETIICENKMRRSVSRSILLSKEIGWSLVGDEFVNPDYERNFHTSRCIEFDGIVPE
;
A
#
# COMPACT_ATOMS: atom_id res chain seq x y z
N MET A 1 1.83 6.40 -13.29
CA MET A 1 3.15 5.84 -12.91
C MET A 1 3.60 6.36 -11.56
N GLU A 2 3.40 7.64 -11.24
CA GLU A 2 3.76 8.22 -9.93
C GLU A 2 3.15 7.44 -8.76
N LEU A 3 1.83 7.20 -8.78
CA LEU A 3 1.15 6.42 -7.75
C LEU A 3 1.71 5.00 -7.56
N PHE A 4 2.16 4.33 -8.63
CA PHE A 4 2.78 3.01 -8.51
C PHE A 4 4.08 3.08 -7.72
N PHE A 5 4.96 4.03 -8.06
CA PHE A 5 6.22 4.19 -7.35
C PHE A 5 6.01 4.69 -5.92
N GLU A 6 5.01 5.53 -5.68
CA GLU A 6 4.64 5.97 -4.33
C GLU A 6 4.23 4.79 -3.43
N LEU A 7 3.38 3.89 -3.94
CA LEU A 7 2.87 2.76 -3.17
C LEU A 7 3.89 1.63 -3.02
N GLU A 8 4.67 1.35 -4.07
CA GLU A 8 5.51 0.15 -4.15
C GLU A 8 7.02 0.40 -3.98
N ALA A 9 7.49 1.65 -3.79
CA ALA A 9 8.91 1.97 -3.68
C ALA A 9 9.67 1.07 -2.68
N VAL A 10 9.07 0.83 -1.51
CA VAL A 10 9.67 -0.02 -0.48
C VAL A 10 9.81 -1.47 -0.97
N TYR A 11 8.78 -2.01 -1.63
CA TYR A 11 8.82 -3.37 -2.16
C TYR A 11 9.77 -3.51 -3.35
N LEU A 12 9.95 -2.47 -4.16
CA LEU A 12 10.96 -2.45 -5.23
C LEU A 12 12.37 -2.51 -4.65
N VAL A 13 12.67 -1.75 -3.58
CA VAL A 13 13.97 -1.78 -2.90
C VAL A 13 14.23 -3.15 -2.27
N ILE A 14 13.25 -3.72 -1.57
CA ILE A 14 13.35 -5.08 -0.99
C ILE A 14 13.54 -6.11 -2.10
N GLY A 15 12.80 -6.02 -3.20
CA GLY A 15 12.94 -6.90 -4.35
C GLY A 15 14.33 -6.83 -4.97
N ALA A 16 14.90 -5.64 -5.13
CA ALA A 16 16.27 -5.45 -5.63
C ALA A 16 17.31 -6.08 -4.69
N PHE A 17 17.12 -5.95 -3.38
CA PHE A 17 17.97 -6.61 -2.38
C PHE A 17 17.90 -8.14 -2.49
N ILE A 18 16.70 -8.71 -2.57
CA ILE A 18 16.49 -10.16 -2.74
C ILE A 18 17.14 -10.66 -4.04
N MET A 19 17.00 -9.92 -5.14
CA MET A 19 17.62 -10.27 -6.42
C MET A 19 19.15 -10.24 -6.34
N THR A 20 19.72 -9.28 -5.60
CA THR A 20 21.17 -9.20 -5.36
C THR A 20 21.66 -10.42 -4.58
N VAL A 21 20.99 -10.77 -3.48
CA VAL A 21 21.31 -11.97 -2.69
C VAL A 21 21.17 -13.24 -3.55
N THR A 22 20.11 -13.34 -4.33
CA THR A 22 19.88 -14.46 -5.25
C THR A 22 21.02 -14.61 -6.25
N ALA A 23 21.47 -13.49 -6.85
CA ALA A 23 22.61 -13.50 -7.76
C ALA A 23 23.87 -14.03 -7.06
N VAL A 24 24.23 -13.48 -5.89
CA VAL A 24 25.44 -13.87 -5.15
C VAL A 24 25.42 -15.35 -4.74
N VAL A 25 24.29 -15.85 -4.25
CA VAL A 25 24.16 -17.23 -3.77
C VAL A 25 24.21 -18.20 -4.95
N THR A 26 23.52 -17.90 -6.05
CA THR A 26 23.42 -18.82 -7.20
C THR A 26 24.68 -18.88 -8.07
N THR A 27 25.63 -17.96 -7.90
CA THR A 27 26.95 -18.01 -8.56
C THR A 27 28.05 -18.69 -7.72
N ARG A 28 27.75 -19.20 -6.52
CA ARG A 28 28.76 -19.86 -5.69
C ARG A 28 29.24 -21.17 -6.33
N SER A 29 30.49 -21.54 -6.05
CA SER A 29 31.17 -22.71 -6.66
C SER A 29 30.49 -24.06 -6.40
N PHE A 30 29.72 -24.18 -5.33
CA PHE A 30 28.97 -25.39 -4.98
C PHE A 30 27.57 -25.47 -5.63
N MET A 31 27.14 -24.43 -6.36
CA MET A 31 25.84 -24.40 -7.03
C MET A 31 25.93 -24.95 -8.46
N PRO A 32 24.89 -25.64 -8.97
CA PRO A 32 24.85 -26.06 -10.37
C PRO A 32 24.93 -24.87 -11.33
N LYS A 33 25.61 -25.03 -12.48
CA LYS A 33 25.76 -23.95 -13.49
C LYS A 33 24.44 -23.34 -13.98
N ILE A 34 23.34 -24.11 -13.96
CA ILE A 34 22.00 -23.65 -14.35
C ILE A 34 21.26 -22.87 -13.24
N ALA A 35 21.76 -22.90 -12.01
CA ALA A 35 21.11 -22.33 -10.84
C ALA A 35 20.91 -20.82 -10.98
N PHE A 36 21.88 -20.08 -11.52
CA PHE A 36 21.74 -18.64 -11.72
C PHE A 36 20.56 -18.29 -12.62
N LYS A 37 20.48 -18.87 -13.82
CA LYS A 37 19.40 -18.60 -14.77
C LYS A 37 18.03 -18.94 -14.17
N ARG A 38 17.89 -20.12 -13.54
CA ARG A 38 16.63 -20.54 -12.93
C ARG A 38 16.27 -19.71 -11.70
N GLY A 39 17.22 -19.45 -10.83
CA GLY A 39 17.02 -18.64 -9.62
C GLY A 39 16.58 -17.22 -9.96
N MET A 40 17.29 -16.55 -10.86
CA MET A 40 16.95 -15.19 -11.27
C MET A 40 15.58 -15.10 -11.95
N LEU A 41 15.24 -16.06 -12.83
CA LEU A 41 13.93 -16.09 -13.49
C LEU A 41 12.79 -16.40 -12.52
N LEU A 42 12.95 -17.39 -11.65
CA LEU A 42 11.90 -17.81 -10.72
C LEU A 42 11.68 -16.76 -9.63
N VAL A 43 12.74 -16.29 -8.98
CA VAL A 43 12.64 -15.27 -7.92
C VAL A 43 12.17 -13.95 -8.50
N GLY A 44 12.75 -13.50 -9.62
CA GLY A 44 12.34 -12.26 -10.28
C GLY A 44 10.89 -12.29 -10.77
N GLY A 45 10.47 -13.40 -11.36
CA GLY A 45 9.08 -13.61 -11.77
C GLY A 45 8.12 -13.59 -10.59
N PHE A 46 8.45 -14.31 -9.51
CA PHE A 46 7.64 -14.35 -8.29
C PHE A 46 7.51 -12.97 -7.64
N LEU A 47 8.60 -12.23 -7.50
CA LEU A 47 8.57 -10.87 -6.95
C LEU A 47 7.73 -9.92 -7.80
N THR A 48 7.85 -10.01 -9.13
CA THR A 48 7.05 -9.20 -10.06
C THR A 48 5.55 -9.46 -9.86
N ILE A 49 5.15 -10.74 -9.75
CA ILE A 49 3.76 -11.12 -9.51
C ILE A 49 3.27 -10.58 -8.18
N LEU A 50 4.04 -10.73 -7.10
CA LEU A 50 3.63 -10.27 -5.77
C LEU A 50 3.48 -8.75 -5.71
N ILE A 51 4.42 -7.99 -6.29
CA ILE A 51 4.35 -6.52 -6.33
C ILE A 51 3.15 -6.07 -7.17
N GLY A 52 2.95 -6.69 -8.34
CA GLY A 52 1.80 -6.39 -9.19
C GLY A 52 0.47 -6.68 -8.50
N PHE A 53 0.36 -7.82 -7.82
CA PHE A 53 -0.82 -8.20 -7.06
C PHE A 53 -1.08 -7.27 -5.88
N HIS A 54 -0.05 -6.92 -5.11
CA HIS A 54 -0.15 -5.97 -4.01
C HIS A 54 -0.65 -4.60 -4.48
N HIS A 55 -0.07 -4.09 -5.57
CA HIS A 55 -0.49 -2.82 -6.16
C HIS A 55 -1.96 -2.86 -6.58
N TYR A 56 -2.37 -3.91 -7.29
CA TYR A 56 -3.76 -4.10 -7.74
C TYR A 56 -4.76 -4.13 -6.57
N MET A 57 -4.47 -4.91 -5.53
CA MET A 57 -5.31 -4.97 -4.33
C MET A 57 -5.42 -3.60 -3.65
N THR A 58 -4.30 -2.88 -3.57
CA THR A 58 -4.24 -1.56 -2.95
C THR A 58 -5.05 -0.54 -3.73
N THR A 59 -4.88 -0.44 -5.05
CA THR A 59 -5.61 0.54 -5.88
C THR A 59 -7.09 0.20 -5.99
N THR A 60 -7.46 -1.08 -6.01
CA THR A 60 -8.86 -1.52 -5.99
C THR A 60 -9.55 -1.07 -4.70
N ARG A 61 -8.91 -1.27 -3.55
CA ARG A 61 -9.43 -0.78 -2.26
C ARG A 61 -9.53 0.74 -2.25
N MET A 62 -8.50 1.45 -2.70
CA MET A 62 -8.52 2.92 -2.78
C MET A 62 -9.70 3.43 -3.61
N ALA A 63 -9.96 2.80 -4.77
CA ALA A 63 -11.10 3.15 -5.61
C ALA A 63 -12.43 2.95 -4.86
N GLY A 64 -12.60 1.83 -4.17
CA GLY A 64 -13.79 1.58 -3.34
C GLY A 64 -13.98 2.63 -2.24
N VAL A 65 -12.93 2.95 -1.49
CA VAL A 65 -12.97 4.00 -0.44
C VAL A 65 -13.37 5.36 -1.02
N LYS A 66 -12.79 5.74 -2.16
CA LYS A 66 -13.12 7.02 -2.82
C LYS A 66 -14.58 7.05 -3.27
N GLU A 67 -15.10 5.95 -3.78
CA GLU A 67 -16.49 5.82 -4.20
C GLU A 67 -17.44 5.98 -3.01
N LEU A 68 -17.23 5.22 -1.93
CA LEU A 68 -18.02 5.31 -0.69
C LEU A 68 -18.02 6.73 -0.14
N PHE A 69 -16.84 7.35 -0.03
CA PHE A 69 -16.72 8.73 0.43
C PHE A 69 -17.48 9.72 -0.48
N ASN A 70 -17.43 9.51 -1.80
CA ASN A 70 -18.13 10.36 -2.75
C ASN A 70 -19.65 10.23 -2.66
N GLN A 71 -20.15 9.04 -2.33
CA GLN A 71 -21.57 8.76 -2.04
C GLN A 71 -22.04 9.37 -0.71
N GLY A 72 -21.13 9.94 0.08
CA GLY A 72 -21.42 10.56 1.38
C GLY A 72 -21.30 9.59 2.55
N GLU A 73 -20.83 8.37 2.29
CA GLU A 73 -20.62 7.38 3.35
C GLU A 73 -19.38 7.70 4.20
N THR A 74 -19.35 7.09 5.38
CA THR A 74 -18.23 7.21 6.30
C THR A 74 -17.17 6.16 5.98
N ILE A 75 -15.92 6.58 5.96
CA ILE A 75 -14.76 5.69 5.80
C ILE A 75 -13.89 5.78 7.06
N ILE A 76 -13.04 4.78 7.26
CA ILE A 76 -12.12 4.75 8.39
C ILE A 76 -10.67 4.75 7.89
N CYS A 77 -9.84 5.66 8.41
CA CYS A 77 -8.45 5.83 8.01
C CYS A 77 -7.51 5.64 9.20
N GLU A 78 -6.30 5.11 8.95
CA GLU A 78 -5.27 4.99 9.98
C GLU A 78 -4.83 6.37 10.52
N ASN A 79 -4.95 6.58 11.83
CA ASN A 79 -4.58 7.83 12.48
C ASN A 79 -3.15 7.77 13.04
N LYS A 80 -2.19 8.35 12.32
CA LYS A 80 -0.78 8.44 12.75
C LYS A 80 -0.44 9.72 13.54
N MET A 81 -1.41 10.59 13.82
CA MET A 81 -1.18 11.89 14.48
C MET A 81 -0.75 11.75 15.94
N ARG A 82 -1.25 10.74 16.64
CA ARG A 82 -0.93 10.50 18.05
C ARG A 82 -0.58 9.03 18.22
N ARG A 83 0.51 8.74 18.94
CA ARG A 83 0.76 7.40 19.53
C ARG A 83 -0.26 7.13 20.67
N SER A 84 -1.54 7.43 20.45
CA SER A 84 -2.65 7.21 21.37
C SER A 84 -3.48 6.01 20.93
N VAL A 85 -4.31 5.50 21.83
CA VAL A 85 -5.02 4.21 21.74
C VAL A 85 -5.95 4.11 20.51
N SER A 86 -6.51 5.22 20.03
CA SER A 86 -7.28 5.26 18.78
C SER A 86 -6.33 5.26 17.57
N ARG A 87 -6.20 4.10 16.92
CA ARG A 87 -5.38 3.89 15.71
C ARG A 87 -6.08 4.33 14.42
N SER A 88 -7.31 4.84 14.51
CA SER A 88 -8.16 5.11 13.36
C SER A 88 -9.03 6.35 13.57
N ILE A 89 -9.39 7.02 12.48
CA ILE A 89 -10.28 8.18 12.44
C ILE A 89 -11.36 7.93 11.40
N LEU A 90 -12.59 8.36 11.70
CA LEU A 90 -13.70 8.34 10.76
C LEU A 90 -13.68 9.62 9.93
N LEU A 91 -13.75 9.48 8.61
CA LEU A 91 -13.84 10.59 7.69
C LEU A 91 -15.18 10.52 6.95
N SER A 92 -15.87 11.65 6.87
CA SER A 92 -17.09 11.81 6.07
C SER A 92 -17.18 13.25 5.55
N LYS A 93 -17.99 13.46 4.51
CA LYS A 93 -18.28 14.80 4.00
C LYS A 93 -19.02 15.66 5.02
N GLU A 94 -19.83 15.05 5.88
CA GLU A 94 -20.64 15.75 6.90
C GLU A 94 -19.79 16.49 7.92
N ILE A 95 -18.61 15.95 8.25
CA ILE A 95 -17.67 16.55 9.20
C ILE A 95 -16.56 17.38 8.50
N GLY A 96 -16.77 17.75 7.23
CA GLY A 96 -15.93 18.73 6.52
C GLY A 96 -14.74 18.16 5.75
N TRP A 97 -14.62 16.84 5.60
CA TRP A 97 -13.58 16.27 4.73
C TRP A 97 -13.92 16.44 3.25
N SER A 98 -12.88 16.58 2.43
CA SER A 98 -12.97 16.58 0.97
C SER A 98 -11.86 15.71 0.37
N LEU A 99 -12.06 15.23 -0.86
CA LEU A 99 -11.09 14.39 -1.57
C LEU A 99 -10.37 15.22 -2.64
N VAL A 100 -9.04 15.31 -2.54
CA VAL A 100 -8.17 15.97 -3.52
C VAL A 100 -7.14 14.96 -4.01
N GLY A 101 -7.32 14.45 -5.22
CA GLY A 101 -6.46 13.40 -5.77
C GLY A 101 -6.59 12.08 -5.01
N ASP A 102 -5.52 11.69 -4.32
CA ASP A 102 -5.45 10.50 -3.46
C ASP A 102 -5.48 10.83 -1.96
N GLU A 103 -5.71 12.10 -1.59
CA GLU A 103 -5.73 12.57 -0.21
C GLU A 103 -7.09 13.08 0.25
N PHE A 104 -7.47 12.74 1.47
CA PHE A 104 -8.55 13.39 2.20
C PHE A 104 -7.99 14.59 2.96
N VAL A 105 -8.61 15.75 2.73
CA VAL A 105 -8.18 17.04 3.27
C VAL A 105 -9.32 17.70 4.05
N ASN A 106 -9.00 18.35 5.15
CA ASN A 106 -9.95 19.11 5.98
C ASN A 106 -9.20 20.29 6.62
N PRO A 107 -9.69 21.54 6.48
CA PRO A 107 -9.02 22.72 7.01
C PRO A 107 -8.87 22.73 8.54
N ASP A 108 -9.70 21.97 9.26
CA ASP A 108 -9.66 21.87 10.72
C ASP A 108 -8.60 20.88 11.22
N TYR A 109 -7.91 20.17 10.32
CA TYR A 109 -6.91 19.15 10.64
C TYR A 109 -5.55 19.51 10.06
N GLU A 110 -4.49 19.31 10.84
CA GLU A 110 -3.11 19.61 10.42
C GLU A 110 -2.57 18.66 9.34
N ARG A 111 -3.18 17.47 9.17
CA ARG A 111 -2.68 16.44 8.25
C ARG A 111 -3.78 15.87 7.37
N ASN A 112 -3.40 15.60 6.14
CA ASN A 112 -4.18 14.88 5.15
C ASN A 112 -4.08 13.36 5.37
N PHE A 113 -5.09 12.63 4.91
CA PHE A 113 -5.10 11.16 4.95
C PHE A 113 -5.04 10.59 3.55
N HIS A 114 -3.98 9.86 3.24
CA HIS A 114 -3.85 9.18 1.96
C HIS A 114 -4.85 8.00 1.88
N THR A 115 -5.60 7.92 0.78
CA THR A 115 -6.66 6.91 0.55
C THR A 115 -6.14 5.46 0.66
N SER A 116 -4.87 5.22 0.36
CA SER A 116 -4.21 3.92 0.58
C SER A 116 -4.12 3.51 2.06
N ARG A 117 -4.51 4.35 3.01
CA ARG A 117 -4.54 4.05 4.46
C ARG A 117 -5.95 3.93 5.03
N CYS A 118 -6.96 3.86 4.17
CA CYS A 118 -8.35 3.87 4.57
C CYS A 118 -9.08 2.59 4.14
N ILE A 119 -10.12 2.20 4.88
CA ILE A 119 -10.99 1.07 4.53
C ILE A 119 -12.45 1.52 4.66
N GLU A 120 -13.34 0.69 4.17
CA GLU A 120 -14.78 0.81 4.41
C GLU A 120 -15.08 0.72 5.90
N PHE A 121 -16.06 1.51 6.36
CA PHE A 121 -16.55 1.42 7.73
C PHE A 121 -17.68 0.39 7.78
N ASP A 122 -17.48 -0.71 8.51
CA ASP A 122 -18.43 -1.82 8.63
C ASP A 122 -19.53 -1.58 9.68
N GLY A 123 -19.60 -0.38 10.26
CA GLY A 123 -20.56 -0.02 11.30
C GLY A 123 -20.18 -0.49 12.71
N ILE A 124 -19.06 -1.20 12.88
CA ILE A 124 -18.60 -1.68 14.19
C ILE A 124 -17.71 -0.59 14.81
N VAL A 125 -18.27 0.17 15.75
CA VAL A 125 -17.49 1.08 16.59
C VAL A 125 -16.73 0.20 17.60
N PRO A 126 -15.38 0.24 17.66
CA PRO A 126 -14.65 -0.43 18.72
C PRO A 126 -15.05 0.20 20.06
N GLU A 127 -15.54 -0.62 21.00
CA GLU A 127 -15.78 -0.20 22.40
C GLU A 127 -14.50 0.31 23.07
#